data_AF-A0A7S4R5V8-F1
#
_entry.id   AF-A0A7S4R5V8-F1
#
_cell.length_a   1.000
_cell.length_b   1.000
_cell.length_c   1.000
_cell.angle_alpha   90.00
_cell.angle_beta   90.00
_cell.angle_gamma   90.00
#
_symmetry.space_group_name_H-M   'P 1'
#
loop_
_entity.id
_entity.type
_entity.pdbx_description
1 polymer ?
#
loop_
_entity_poly.entity_id
_entity_poly.type
_entity_poly.pdbx_seq_one_letter_code
_entity_poly.pdbx_strand_id
1 'polypeptide(L)'
;IGAIPSEWNRFDRLFIDLTRNEIDRLDPVFCEQVSAWQEGAVEDYGCDAILCPPQKYSDYGRKAGSDSECQSCENTGGAPFFGATKCDSSDKASEHEILKKLYYATNGPEWVVNLGWENGDAMCNWYGVECEDGKVVGIDLSENGLKGTVPPEIFTLSGLRELDLETNDVGFDFSDIEEATSLEVLYLRSEERRVGK
;
A
#
# COMPACT_ATOMS: atom_id res chain seq x y z
N ILE A 1 6.25 1.74 -6.77
CA ILE A 1 6.37 1.19 -5.39
C ILE A 1 7.34 0.00 -5.34
N GLY A 2 8.17 -0.11 -4.30
CA GLY A 2 9.07 -1.25 -4.12
C GLY A 2 9.71 -1.34 -2.74
N ALA A 3 10.18 -2.53 -2.37
CA ALA A 3 10.89 -2.78 -1.11
C ALA A 3 12.40 -2.54 -1.26
N ILE A 4 13.05 -2.20 -0.15
CA ILE A 4 14.52 -2.22 -0.10
C ILE A 4 15.01 -3.68 -0.14
N PRO A 5 15.89 -4.08 -1.09
CA PRO A 5 16.37 -5.45 -1.19
C PRO A 5 17.24 -5.86 0.01
N SER A 6 16.88 -6.97 0.67
CA SER A 6 17.57 -7.49 1.87
C SER A 6 19.09 -7.71 1.67
N GLU A 7 19.53 -7.93 0.44
CA GLU A 7 20.92 -8.13 0.03
C GLU A 7 21.81 -6.93 0.36
N TRP A 8 21.22 -5.74 0.54
CA TRP A 8 21.96 -4.54 0.93
C TRP A 8 22.56 -4.67 2.32
N ASN A 9 22.12 -5.64 3.12
CA ASN A 9 22.72 -5.95 4.42
C ASN A 9 24.21 -6.35 4.33
N ARG A 10 24.73 -6.62 3.12
CA ARG A 10 26.17 -6.86 2.86
C ARG A 10 27.08 -5.66 3.10
N PHE A 11 26.54 -4.44 3.26
CA PHE A 11 27.35 -3.23 3.39
C PHE A 11 27.64 -2.90 4.85
N ASP A 12 28.92 -2.80 5.22
CA ASP A 12 29.33 -2.42 6.58
C ASP A 12 29.07 -0.94 6.91
N ARG A 13 28.97 -0.10 5.88
CA ARG A 13 28.68 1.33 5.95
C ARG A 13 27.93 1.74 4.69
N LEU A 14 26.76 2.34 4.87
CA LEU A 14 25.97 2.89 3.78
C LEU A 14 25.25 4.16 4.24
N PHE A 15 25.44 5.26 3.51
CA PHE A 15 24.52 6.38 3.59
C PHE A 15 23.53 6.22 2.46
N ILE A 16 22.25 6.40 2.75
CA ILE A 16 21.22 6.25 1.74
C ILE A 16 20.11 7.28 1.89
N ASP A 17 19.71 7.87 0.76
CA ASP A 17 18.56 8.76 0.69
C ASP A 17 17.51 8.11 -0.22
N LEU A 18 16.45 7.60 0.39
CA LEU A 18 15.28 7.05 -0.29
C LEU A 18 14.03 7.91 -0.05
N THR A 19 14.19 9.10 0.50
CA THR A 19 13.07 9.99 0.79
C THR A 19 12.31 10.35 -0.48
N ARG A 20 10.99 10.55 -0.35
CA ARG A 20 10.10 10.85 -1.48
C ARG A 20 10.11 9.79 -2.61
N ASN A 21 10.43 8.55 -2.27
CA ASN A 21 10.13 7.39 -3.10
C ASN A 21 8.90 6.66 -2.54
N GLU A 22 8.31 5.79 -3.36
CA GLU A 22 7.14 5.00 -2.97
C GLU A 22 7.58 3.68 -2.29
N ILE A 23 8.37 3.76 -1.23
CA ILE A 23 8.82 2.58 -0.47
C ILE A 23 7.70 2.14 0.47
N ASP A 24 7.20 0.93 0.31
CA ASP A 24 6.09 0.38 1.11
C ASP A 24 6.54 -0.68 2.13
N ARG A 25 7.79 -1.12 2.05
CA ARG A 25 8.36 -2.12 2.95
C ARG A 25 9.84 -1.85 3.22
N LEU A 26 10.18 -1.88 4.51
CA LEU A 26 11.54 -1.88 5.04
C LEU A 26 11.76 -3.20 5.78
N ASP A 27 12.76 -3.98 5.37
CA ASP A 27 13.10 -5.22 6.07
C ASP A 27 13.65 -4.88 7.48
N PRO A 28 13.09 -5.45 8.56
CA PRO A 28 13.56 -5.20 9.93
C PRO A 28 15.05 -5.51 10.14
N VAL A 29 15.64 -6.39 9.31
CA VAL A 29 17.08 -6.71 9.38
C VAL A 29 17.95 -5.46 9.31
N PHE A 30 17.50 -4.40 8.63
CA PHE A 30 18.23 -3.14 8.51
C PHE A 30 18.20 -2.31 9.80
N CYS A 31 17.20 -2.53 10.65
CA CYS A 31 16.97 -1.75 11.87
C CYS A 31 17.75 -2.30 13.07
N GLU A 32 18.20 -3.54 12.97
CA GLU A 32 19.01 -4.23 13.98
C GLU A 32 20.51 -4.12 13.67
N GLN A 33 20.88 -3.48 12.56
CA GLN A 33 22.29 -3.32 12.21
C GLN A 33 22.97 -2.29 13.12
N VAL A 34 23.97 -2.75 13.87
CA VAL A 34 24.98 -1.91 14.57
C VAL A 34 26.09 -1.44 13.62
N SER A 35 25.74 -1.20 12.37
CA SER A 35 26.68 -0.81 11.33
C SER A 35 26.68 0.71 11.18
N ALA A 36 27.71 1.29 10.55
CA ALA A 36 27.87 2.75 10.36
C ALA A 36 26.87 3.34 9.34
N TRP A 37 25.70 2.74 9.22
CA TRP A 37 24.61 3.16 8.34
C TRP A 37 24.02 4.47 8.82
N GLN A 38 23.73 5.34 7.86
CA GLN A 38 23.27 6.71 8.14
C GLN A 38 24.16 7.41 9.17
N GLU A 39 25.47 7.20 9.04
CA GLU A 39 26.49 7.78 9.92
C GLU A 39 26.38 7.32 11.38
N GLY A 40 25.81 6.13 11.61
CA GLY A 40 25.61 5.54 12.95
C GLY A 40 24.22 5.79 13.54
N ALA A 41 23.38 6.60 12.89
CA ALA A 41 22.05 6.93 13.39
C ALA A 41 21.12 5.71 13.58
N VAL A 42 21.37 4.61 12.84
CA VAL A 42 20.62 3.35 13.01
C VAL A 42 20.85 2.73 14.39
N GLU A 43 22.05 2.87 14.97
CA GLU A 43 22.34 2.38 16.33
C GLU A 43 21.50 3.10 17.39
N ASP A 44 21.27 4.41 17.18
CA ASP A 44 20.56 5.25 18.13
C ASP A 44 19.03 5.21 17.95
N TYR A 45 18.56 5.07 16.71
CA TYR A 45 17.17 5.32 16.34
C TYR A 45 16.50 4.16 15.57
N GLY A 46 17.21 3.07 15.30
CA GLY A 46 16.68 1.90 14.60
C GLY A 46 16.17 2.22 13.18
N CYS A 47 15.02 1.67 12.81
CA CYS A 47 14.42 1.84 11.49
C CYS A 47 14.17 3.32 11.13
N ASP A 48 13.80 4.14 12.11
CA ASP A 48 13.42 5.53 11.88
C ASP A 48 14.60 6.33 11.34
N ALA A 49 15.85 5.94 11.65
CA ALA A 49 17.05 6.54 11.06
C ALA A 49 17.23 6.25 9.57
N ILE A 50 16.57 5.21 9.04
CA ILE A 50 16.58 4.88 7.61
C ILE A 50 15.46 5.67 6.92
N LEU A 51 14.21 5.43 7.32
CA LEU A 51 13.02 6.12 6.80
C LEU A 51 11.94 6.16 7.88
N CYS A 52 11.25 7.28 8.03
CA CYS A 52 10.04 7.35 8.85
C CYS A 52 8.99 6.35 8.34
N PRO A 53 8.27 5.66 9.23
CA PRO A 53 7.27 4.68 8.83
C PRO A 53 6.04 5.35 8.20
N PRO A 54 5.17 4.58 7.52
CA PRO A 54 3.90 5.07 7.03
C PRO A 54 3.09 5.77 8.13
N GLN A 55 2.28 6.75 7.74
CA GLN A 55 1.54 7.69 8.58
C GLN A 55 2.41 8.60 9.44
N LYS A 56 3.73 8.57 9.25
CA LYS A 56 4.65 9.50 9.88
C LYS A 56 5.54 10.21 8.86
N TYR A 57 6.01 11.38 9.24
CA TYR A 57 6.91 12.19 8.44
C TYR A 57 7.94 12.87 9.32
N SER A 58 9.03 13.34 8.73
CA SER A 58 9.91 14.36 9.32
C SER A 58 10.42 15.24 8.19
N ASP A 59 10.99 16.42 8.47
CA ASP A 59 11.53 17.28 7.40
C ASP A 59 12.60 16.57 6.53
N TYR A 60 13.23 15.53 7.07
CA TYR A 60 14.23 14.71 6.40
C TYR A 60 13.71 13.35 5.94
N GLY A 61 12.43 13.05 6.15
CA GLY A 61 11.83 11.73 5.91
C GLY A 61 12.44 10.59 6.73
N ARG A 62 13.27 10.90 7.73
CA ARG A 62 13.92 9.97 8.66
C ARG A 62 14.35 10.71 9.91
N LYS A 63 14.71 9.97 10.95
CA LYS A 63 15.29 10.49 12.19
C LYS A 63 16.80 10.57 12.11
N ALA A 64 17.31 11.76 11.79
CA ALA A 64 18.74 12.07 11.78
C ALA A 64 19.26 12.60 13.13
N GLY A 65 18.37 12.92 14.08
CA GLY A 65 18.68 13.52 15.37
C GLY A 65 17.42 13.99 16.11
N SER A 66 17.58 14.70 17.23
CA SER A 66 16.49 15.15 18.10
C SER A 66 15.43 16.01 17.39
N ASP A 67 15.84 16.78 16.39
CA ASP A 67 14.98 17.76 15.72
C ASP A 67 14.26 17.17 14.49
N SER A 68 14.36 15.86 14.30
CA SER A 68 13.87 15.14 13.11
C SER A 68 13.06 13.90 13.46
N GLU A 69 12.43 13.90 14.64
CA GLU A 69 11.50 12.85 15.05
C GLU A 69 10.44 12.59 13.98
N CYS A 70 10.10 11.32 13.76
CA CYS A 70 9.01 10.95 12.88
C CYS A 70 7.68 11.30 13.55
N GLN A 71 7.06 12.39 13.10
CA GLN A 71 5.80 12.94 13.59
C GLN A 71 4.61 12.27 12.91
N SER A 72 3.49 12.12 13.63
CA SER A 72 2.26 11.54 13.08
C SER A 72 1.57 12.50 12.10
N CYS A 73 0.96 11.94 11.05
CA CYS A 73 0.09 12.66 10.12
C CYS A 73 -1.37 12.76 10.58
N GLU A 74 -1.70 12.31 11.79
CA GLU A 74 -3.04 12.46 12.37
C GLU A 74 -3.54 13.91 12.25
N ASN A 75 -4.61 14.10 11.47
CA ASN A 75 -5.32 15.36 11.19
C ASN A 75 -4.66 16.34 10.19
N THR A 76 -3.51 15.99 9.61
CA THR A 76 -2.80 16.84 8.63
C THR A 76 -2.71 16.22 7.23
N GLY A 77 -3.20 14.99 7.08
CA GLY A 77 -3.25 14.24 5.83
C GLY A 77 -2.71 12.82 6.00
N GLY A 78 -2.16 12.25 4.93
CA GLY A 78 -1.55 10.92 4.93
C GLY A 78 -0.07 10.93 4.58
N ALA A 79 0.66 9.92 5.06
CA ALA A 79 2.00 9.59 4.58
C ALA A 79 2.02 8.09 4.22
N PRO A 80 1.58 7.70 3.01
CA PRO A 80 1.35 6.28 2.71
C PRO A 80 2.63 5.45 2.59
N PHE A 81 3.77 6.09 2.31
CA PHE A 81 5.06 5.43 2.11
C PHE A 81 6.05 5.79 3.22
N PHE A 82 7.02 4.89 3.39
CA PHE A 82 8.20 5.19 4.18
C PHE A 82 8.93 6.42 3.60
N GLY A 83 9.47 7.27 4.47
CA GLY A 83 10.32 8.36 4.00
C GLY A 83 9.61 9.65 3.65
N ALA A 84 8.35 9.81 4.06
CA ALA A 84 7.58 11.01 3.77
C ALA A 84 8.22 12.24 4.44
N THR A 85 8.42 13.32 3.67
CA THR A 85 9.02 14.56 4.19
C THR A 85 7.97 15.57 4.68
N LYS A 86 6.70 15.27 4.45
CA LYS A 86 5.51 16.04 4.83
C LYS A 86 4.32 15.10 4.79
N CYS A 87 3.26 15.43 5.52
CA CYS A 87 1.96 14.82 5.27
C CYS A 87 1.39 15.37 3.97
N ASP A 88 0.82 14.50 3.16
CA ASP A 88 0.06 14.90 1.99
C ASP A 88 -1.37 15.19 2.44
N SER A 89 -1.77 16.46 2.38
CA SER A 89 -3.14 16.89 2.67
C SER A 89 -4.12 16.53 1.55
N SER A 90 -3.65 15.92 0.45
CA SER A 90 -4.54 15.21 -0.46
C SER A 90 -4.83 13.86 0.17
N ASP A 91 -5.95 13.77 0.88
CA ASP A 91 -6.45 12.56 1.55
C ASP A 91 -6.75 11.39 0.59
N LYS A 92 -6.36 11.48 -0.69
CA LYS A 92 -6.58 10.44 -1.69
C LYS A 92 -5.29 9.62 -1.84
N ALA A 93 -5.33 8.42 -1.27
CA ALA A 93 -4.37 7.37 -1.56
C ALA A 93 -4.22 7.23 -3.09
N SER A 94 -3.00 6.99 -3.57
CA SER A 94 -2.80 6.71 -5.00
C SER A 94 -3.60 5.46 -5.42
N GLU A 95 -3.98 5.36 -6.70
CA GLU A 95 -4.73 4.18 -7.19
C GLU A 95 -3.99 2.87 -6.87
N HIS A 96 -2.66 2.90 -6.97
CA HIS A 96 -1.82 1.76 -6.62
C HIS A 96 -1.89 1.39 -5.13
N GLU A 97 -1.96 2.37 -4.22
CA GLU A 97 -2.13 2.11 -2.78
C GLU A 97 -3.50 1.51 -2.48
N ILE A 98 -4.55 2.01 -3.12
CA ILE A 98 -5.91 1.50 -2.97
C ILE A 98 -5.96 0.02 -3.37
N LEU A 99 -5.38 -0.31 -4.53
CA LEU A 99 -5.30 -1.71 -4.97
C LEU A 99 -4.45 -2.57 -4.02
N LYS A 100 -3.33 -2.07 -3.48
CA LYS A 100 -2.57 -2.81 -2.45
C LYS A 100 -3.36 -3.04 -1.17
N LYS A 101 -4.14 -2.05 -0.71
CA LYS A 101 -5.05 -2.22 0.42
C LYS A 101 -6.06 -3.32 0.13
N LEU A 102 -6.67 -3.33 -1.06
CA LEU A 102 -7.58 -4.39 -1.48
C LEU A 102 -6.90 -5.77 -1.40
N TYR A 103 -5.69 -5.88 -1.94
CA TYR A 103 -4.90 -7.10 -1.93
C TYR A 103 -4.70 -7.66 -0.53
N TYR A 104 -4.15 -6.87 0.40
CA TYR A 104 -3.87 -7.36 1.75
C TYR A 104 -5.14 -7.55 2.58
N ALA A 105 -6.13 -6.68 2.44
CA ALA A 105 -7.38 -6.75 3.21
C ALA A 105 -8.27 -7.95 2.83
N THR A 106 -8.06 -8.53 1.64
CA THR A 106 -8.82 -9.67 1.16
C THR A 106 -7.97 -10.93 0.95
N ASN A 107 -6.86 -11.03 1.69
CA ASN A 107 -5.98 -12.20 1.75
C ASN A 107 -5.31 -12.58 0.41
N GLY A 108 -4.81 -11.56 -0.28
CA GLY A 108 -4.08 -11.59 -1.55
C GLY A 108 -3.16 -12.78 -1.84
N PRO A 109 -2.29 -13.19 -0.89
CA PRO A 109 -1.38 -14.31 -1.11
C PRO A 109 -2.09 -15.64 -1.37
N GLU A 110 -3.36 -15.78 -0.96
CA GLU A 110 -4.16 -16.99 -1.12
C GLU A 110 -5.21 -16.89 -2.24
N TRP A 111 -5.22 -15.80 -3.02
CA TRP A 111 -6.07 -15.69 -4.21
C TRP A 111 -5.68 -16.76 -5.24
N VAL A 112 -6.64 -17.20 -6.05
CA VAL A 112 -6.38 -18.19 -7.10
C VAL A 112 -5.38 -17.67 -8.13
N VAL A 113 -5.51 -16.38 -8.50
CA VAL A 113 -4.60 -15.65 -9.37
C VAL A 113 -4.30 -14.28 -8.76
N ASN A 114 -3.03 -14.04 -8.46
CA ASN A 114 -2.53 -12.77 -7.92
C ASN A 114 -1.34 -12.20 -8.71
N LEU A 115 -1.23 -12.57 -9.99
CA LEU A 115 -0.12 -12.15 -10.85
C LEU A 115 -0.02 -10.62 -10.90
N GLY A 116 1.17 -10.09 -10.60
CA GLY A 116 1.46 -8.65 -10.56
C GLY A 116 1.15 -7.97 -9.23
N TRP A 117 0.30 -8.52 -8.36
CA TRP A 117 -0.13 -7.85 -7.13
C TRP A 117 0.94 -7.82 -6.02
N GLU A 118 1.87 -8.80 -6.02
CA GLU A 118 2.95 -8.88 -5.02
C GLU A 118 4.24 -8.14 -5.42
N ASN A 119 4.48 -8.00 -6.72
CA ASN A 119 5.71 -7.44 -7.26
C ASN A 119 5.42 -6.01 -7.70
N GLY A 120 6.33 -5.06 -7.48
CA GLY A 120 6.15 -3.63 -7.77
C GLY A 120 5.96 -3.25 -9.26
N ASP A 121 5.39 -4.14 -10.06
CA ASP A 121 4.94 -3.94 -11.43
C ASP A 121 3.91 -2.81 -11.49
N ALA A 122 3.85 -2.14 -12.64
CA ALA A 122 2.85 -1.11 -12.88
C ALA A 122 1.43 -1.70 -12.71
N MET A 123 0.57 -1.02 -11.94
CA MET A 123 -0.75 -1.54 -11.54
C MET A 123 -1.64 -1.96 -12.71
N CYS A 124 -1.49 -1.30 -13.86
CA CYS A 124 -2.22 -1.62 -15.09
C CYS A 124 -1.81 -2.95 -15.74
N ASN A 125 -0.79 -3.63 -15.21
CA ASN A 125 -0.39 -4.98 -15.62
C ASN A 125 -0.84 -6.05 -14.63
N TRP A 126 -1.52 -5.68 -13.54
CA TRP A 126 -1.97 -6.63 -12.53
C TRP A 126 -3.15 -7.42 -13.05
N TYR A 127 -3.22 -8.70 -12.67
CA TYR A 127 -4.32 -9.56 -13.04
C TYR A 127 -5.66 -8.94 -12.59
N GLY A 128 -6.62 -8.88 -13.50
CA GLY A 128 -7.95 -8.33 -13.21
C GLY A 128 -8.03 -6.81 -13.20
N VAL A 129 -6.95 -6.07 -13.46
CA VAL A 129 -6.96 -4.59 -13.50
C VAL A 129 -6.96 -4.11 -14.95
N GLU A 130 -7.96 -3.28 -15.29
CA GLU A 130 -8.03 -2.58 -16.57
C GLU A 130 -7.73 -1.09 -16.38
N CYS A 131 -6.91 -0.53 -17.27
CA CYS A 131 -6.59 0.89 -17.28
C CYS A 131 -6.86 1.58 -18.61
N GLU A 132 -7.25 2.85 -18.54
CA GLU A 132 -7.24 3.79 -19.67
C GLU A 132 -6.38 5.01 -19.30
N ASP A 133 -5.48 5.40 -20.21
CA ASP A 133 -4.56 6.52 -20.00
C ASP A 133 -3.78 6.47 -18.66
N GLY A 134 -3.48 5.26 -18.20
CA GLY A 134 -2.76 5.00 -16.95
C GLY A 134 -3.60 5.11 -15.67
N LYS A 135 -4.93 5.20 -15.78
CA LYS A 135 -5.87 5.19 -14.65
C LYS A 135 -6.70 3.93 -14.61
N VAL A 136 -7.00 3.43 -13.42
CA VAL A 136 -7.86 2.26 -13.23
C VAL A 136 -9.29 2.58 -13.65
N VAL A 137 -9.83 1.78 -14.57
CA VAL A 137 -11.22 1.90 -15.06
C VAL A 137 -12.07 0.65 -14.84
N GLY A 138 -11.43 -0.51 -14.64
CA GLY A 138 -12.12 -1.77 -14.41
C GLY A 138 -11.33 -2.65 -13.45
N ILE A 139 -12.03 -3.36 -12.58
CA ILE A 139 -11.45 -4.40 -11.72
C ILE A 139 -12.35 -5.63 -11.80
N ASP A 140 -11.82 -6.72 -12.34
CA ASP A 140 -12.46 -8.04 -12.36
C ASP A 140 -11.60 -9.05 -11.59
N LEU A 141 -12.05 -9.38 -10.38
CA LEU A 141 -11.49 -10.43 -9.54
C LEU A 141 -12.56 -11.46 -9.18
N SER A 142 -13.53 -11.65 -10.08
CA SER A 142 -14.57 -12.65 -9.94
C SER A 142 -13.97 -14.06 -9.77
N GLU A 143 -14.64 -14.90 -8.98
CA GLU A 143 -14.28 -16.31 -8.73
C GLU A 143 -12.82 -16.52 -8.24
N ASN A 144 -12.18 -15.50 -7.66
CA ASN A 144 -10.74 -15.50 -7.39
C ASN A 144 -10.37 -15.88 -5.93
N GLY A 145 -11.36 -16.31 -5.14
CA GLY A 145 -11.15 -16.83 -3.78
C GLY A 145 -10.81 -15.78 -2.73
N LEU A 146 -11.17 -14.52 -2.96
CA LEU A 146 -10.95 -13.40 -2.03
C LEU A 146 -11.67 -13.67 -0.71
N LYS A 147 -11.00 -13.33 0.41
CA LYS A 147 -11.54 -13.49 1.77
C LYS A 147 -11.16 -12.30 2.65
N GLY A 148 -12.14 -11.67 3.29
CA GLY A 148 -11.91 -10.53 4.18
C GLY A 148 -12.92 -9.42 3.93
N THR A 149 -12.48 -8.16 4.05
CA THR A 149 -13.34 -6.99 3.80
C THR A 149 -12.71 -6.12 2.74
N VAL A 150 -13.50 -5.75 1.72
CA VAL A 150 -13.09 -4.80 0.69
C VAL A 150 -12.95 -3.41 1.33
N PRO A 151 -11.80 -2.73 1.19
CA PRO A 151 -11.61 -1.40 1.75
C PRO A 151 -12.52 -0.37 1.05
N PRO A 152 -13.17 0.55 1.79
CA PRO A 152 -14.07 1.55 1.21
C PRO A 152 -13.34 2.48 0.23
N GLU A 153 -12.02 2.67 0.40
CA GLU A 153 -11.22 3.53 -0.49
C GLU A 153 -11.21 3.05 -1.95
N ILE A 154 -11.65 1.82 -2.25
CA ILE A 154 -11.88 1.35 -3.63
C ILE A 154 -12.81 2.29 -4.41
N PHE A 155 -13.77 2.92 -3.72
CA PHE A 155 -14.71 3.87 -4.31
C PHE A 155 -14.11 5.24 -4.59
N THR A 156 -12.90 5.53 -4.10
CA THR A 156 -12.19 6.78 -4.38
C THR A 156 -11.43 6.75 -5.71
N LEU A 157 -11.39 5.58 -6.39
CA LEU A 157 -10.85 5.41 -7.73
C LEU A 157 -11.74 6.17 -8.74
N SER A 158 -11.41 7.44 -8.97
CA SER A 158 -12.22 8.35 -9.78
C SER A 158 -12.47 7.90 -11.22
N GLY A 159 -11.65 7.00 -11.77
CA GLY A 159 -11.83 6.44 -13.12
C GLY A 159 -12.61 5.14 -13.17
N LEU A 160 -12.88 4.50 -12.02
CA LEU A 160 -13.46 3.16 -11.95
C LEU A 160 -14.90 3.16 -12.49
N ARG A 161 -15.15 2.37 -13.54
CA ARG A 161 -16.46 2.16 -14.17
C ARG A 161 -17.05 0.81 -13.83
N GLU A 162 -16.21 -0.22 -13.70
CA GLU A 162 -16.64 -1.58 -13.44
C GLU A 162 -15.87 -2.20 -12.26
N LEU A 163 -16.61 -2.73 -11.29
CA LEU A 163 -16.07 -3.54 -10.20
C LEU A 163 -16.82 -4.86 -10.12
N ASP A 164 -16.12 -5.94 -10.47
CA ASP A 164 -16.60 -7.30 -10.40
C ASP A 164 -15.80 -8.10 -9.36
N LEU A 165 -16.46 -8.43 -8.25
CA LEU A 165 -15.95 -9.28 -7.20
C LEU A 165 -16.88 -10.46 -6.94
N GLU A 166 -17.67 -10.88 -7.94
CA GLU A 166 -18.64 -11.96 -7.77
C GLU A 166 -17.96 -13.29 -7.42
N THR A 167 -18.71 -14.18 -6.75
CA THR A 167 -18.27 -15.51 -6.36
C THR A 167 -17.03 -15.50 -5.44
N ASN A 168 -16.94 -14.51 -4.56
CA ASN A 168 -15.95 -14.40 -3.48
C ASN A 168 -16.61 -14.42 -2.08
N ASP A 169 -15.81 -14.66 -1.02
CA ASP A 169 -16.24 -14.64 0.40
C ASP A 169 -15.73 -13.35 1.08
N VAL A 170 -16.15 -12.20 0.55
CA VAL A 170 -15.77 -10.87 1.02
C VAL A 170 -16.96 -10.09 1.61
N GLY A 171 -16.67 -9.30 2.65
CA GLY A 171 -17.55 -8.26 3.15
C GLY A 171 -17.29 -6.92 2.45
N PHE A 172 -18.25 -5.99 2.56
CA PHE A 172 -18.19 -4.67 1.95
C PHE A 172 -18.43 -3.57 2.99
N ASP A 173 -17.63 -2.51 2.90
CA ASP A 173 -17.88 -1.23 3.53
C ASP A 173 -18.13 -0.19 2.43
N PHE A 174 -19.28 0.46 2.46
CA PHE A 174 -19.71 1.44 1.44
C PHE A 174 -19.55 2.88 1.91
N SER A 175 -18.74 3.13 2.95
CA SER A 175 -18.62 4.46 3.56
C SER A 175 -18.11 5.57 2.62
N ASP A 176 -17.41 5.21 1.53
CA ASP A 176 -16.88 6.17 0.53
C ASP A 176 -17.59 6.07 -0.84
N ILE A 177 -18.76 5.40 -0.92
CA ILE A 177 -19.45 5.15 -2.20
C ILE A 177 -19.80 6.44 -2.95
N GLU A 178 -19.98 7.56 -2.25
CA GLU A 178 -20.24 8.87 -2.85
C GLU A 178 -19.08 9.40 -3.71
N GLU A 179 -17.86 8.91 -3.50
CA GLU A 179 -16.68 9.28 -4.29
C GLU A 179 -16.60 8.54 -5.63
N ALA A 180 -17.38 7.47 -5.80
CA ALA A 180 -17.40 6.63 -7.00
C ALA A 180 -18.16 7.28 -8.16
N THR A 181 -17.70 8.46 -8.61
CA THR A 181 -18.42 9.30 -9.57
C THR A 181 -18.52 8.73 -10.99
N SER A 182 -17.72 7.73 -11.31
CA SER A 182 -17.67 7.08 -12.63
C SER A 182 -18.17 5.64 -12.62
N LEU A 183 -18.57 5.09 -11.48
CA LEU A 183 -18.97 3.70 -11.36
C LEU A 183 -20.31 3.45 -12.06
N GLU A 184 -20.31 2.49 -12.99
CA GLU A 184 -21.47 2.13 -13.82
C GLU A 184 -21.96 0.71 -13.51
N VAL A 185 -21.03 -0.21 -13.24
CA VAL A 185 -21.29 -1.65 -13.06
C VAL A 185 -20.65 -2.14 -11.76
N LEU A 186 -21.44 -2.83 -10.94
CA LEU A 186 -21.01 -3.35 -9.64
C LEU A 186 -21.58 -4.76 -9.42
N TYR A 187 -20.74 -5.79 -9.55
CA TYR A 187 -21.09 -7.19 -9.35
C TYR A 187 -20.49 -7.71 -8.03
N LEU A 188 -21.34 -7.94 -7.02
CA LEU A 188 -20.93 -8.33 -5.66
C LEU A 188 -21.58 -9.62 -5.17
N ARG A 189 -22.12 -10.44 -6.09
CA ARG A 189 -22.84 -11.67 -5.73
C ARG A 189 -21.87 -12.63 -5.03
N SER A 190 -22.14 -12.99 -3.77
CA SER A 190 -21.36 -14.00 -3.05
C SER A 190 -21.88 -15.42 -3.32
N GLU A 191 -21.03 -16.43 -3.18
CA GLU A 191 -21.46 -17.84 -3.14
C GLU A 191 -22.29 -18.06 -1.86
N GLU A 192 -23.55 -18.49 -2.01
CA GLU A 192 -24.31 -18.98 -0.87
C GLU A 192 -23.52 -20.10 -0.20
N ARG A 193 -23.16 -19.90 1.08
CA ARG A 193 -22.65 -20.99 1.93
C ARG A 193 -23.68 -22.11 1.89
N ARG A 194 -23.42 -23.15 1.09
CA ARG A 194 -24.13 -24.43 1.23
C ARG A 194 -23.73 -25.02 2.58
N VAL A 195 -24.44 -24.62 3.62
CA VAL A 195 -24.36 -25.29 4.92
C VAL A 195 -24.89 -26.69 4.68
N GLY A 196 -23.97 -27.65 4.60
CA GLY A 196 -24.29 -29.07 4.51
C GLY A 196 -25.24 -29.45 5.65
N LYS A 197 -26.36 -30.05 5.28
CA LYS A 197 -27.36 -30.59 6.19
C LYS A 197 -26.90 -31.94 6.75
#